data_AF-A0A520CPU7-F1
#
_entry.id   AF-A0A520CPU7-F1
#
_cell.length_a   1.000
_cell.length_b   1.000
_cell.length_c   1.000
_cell.angle_alpha   90.00
_cell.angle_beta   90.00
_cell.angle_gamma   90.00
#
_symmetry.space_group_name_H-M   'P 1'
#
loop_
_entity.id
_entity.type
_entity.pdbx_description
1 polymer ?
#
loop_
_entity_poly.entity_id
_entity_poly.type
_entity_poly.pdbx_seq_one_letter_code
_entity_poly.pdbx_strand_id
1 'polypeptide(L)'
;HSNESEWKAFRNNKNNEAFLDRIYIVKVPYSLRVSEEIKIYEKLVRTSSLAQAPCAPGTLRMMAQFSVLTRLKEPENSSIFSKMQVYDGESLKDTDPKAKSLQEYRDYAGVDEGMSGVSTRFAFKIISRVFNFDSSEIAANPVHLMYVLEQQIEREQFPAETEQKYLAYIKEQLAARYAEFIGKEIQTAYLESYSEYGQNIFDRYVTYADYWIQDQEYRDVDTGEVFDRVSLNAELEKIEKPAGISNPKDFRNEIVNFVLRARAGNAGSNPAWTSYEKLRTVIEKKMFSNTEELLPVISFNTKSSADEQKKHQDFVARMVEKGYTPKQVRLLCEWYLRVRKSS
;
A
#
# COMPACT_ATOMS: atom_id res chain seq x y z
N HIS A 1 -30.54 -23.98 -5.37
CA HIS A 1 -30.02 -22.88 -4.53
C HIS A 1 -31.15 -21.89 -4.32
N SER A 2 -31.39 -21.45 -3.08
CA SER A 2 -32.41 -20.45 -2.73
C SER A 2 -31.78 -19.47 -1.73
N ASN A 3 -32.25 -18.23 -1.72
CA ASN A 3 -31.78 -17.25 -0.75
C ASN A 3 -32.44 -17.45 0.62
N GLU A 4 -31.84 -16.89 1.68
CA GLU A 4 -32.34 -17.06 3.05
C GLU A 4 -33.78 -16.56 3.24
N SER A 5 -34.17 -15.50 2.50
CA SER A 5 -35.51 -14.91 2.59
C SER A 5 -36.59 -15.84 2.01
N GLU A 6 -36.32 -16.43 0.84
CA GLU A 6 -37.15 -17.44 0.20
C GLU A 6 -37.23 -18.70 1.06
N TRP A 7 -36.11 -19.14 1.63
CA TRP A 7 -36.11 -20.27 2.56
C TRP A 7 -36.97 -19.99 3.80
N LYS A 8 -36.87 -18.81 4.40
CA LYS A 8 -37.72 -18.40 5.53
C LYS A 8 -39.19 -18.36 5.15
N ALA A 9 -39.53 -17.81 3.99
CA ALA A 9 -40.90 -17.79 3.49
C ALA A 9 -41.42 -19.21 3.22
N PHE A 10 -40.60 -20.08 2.63
CA PHE A 10 -40.92 -21.47 2.37
C PHE A 10 -41.15 -22.26 3.66
N ARG A 11 -40.26 -22.11 4.65
CA ARG A 11 -40.35 -22.76 5.96
C ARG A 11 -41.54 -22.30 6.79
N ASN A 12 -41.88 -21.01 6.71
CA ASN A 12 -42.99 -20.44 7.47
C ASN A 12 -44.37 -20.78 6.85
N ASN A 13 -44.40 -21.35 5.64
CA ASN A 13 -45.63 -21.79 5.00
C ASN A 13 -46.03 -23.21 5.47
N LYS A 14 -47.14 -23.31 6.21
CA LYS A 14 -47.66 -24.58 6.75
C LYS A 14 -47.97 -25.63 5.67
N ASN A 15 -48.28 -25.22 4.44
CA ASN A 15 -48.51 -26.17 3.35
C ASN A 15 -47.24 -26.94 2.93
N ASN A 16 -46.06 -26.43 3.32
CA ASN A 16 -44.78 -27.01 2.98
C ASN A 16 -44.21 -27.92 4.10
N GLU A 17 -44.93 -28.09 5.21
CA GLU A 17 -44.47 -28.82 6.40
C GLU A 17 -44.03 -30.26 6.06
N ALA A 18 -44.79 -30.95 5.21
CA ALA A 18 -44.47 -32.31 4.74
C ALA A 18 -43.17 -32.39 3.89
N PHE A 19 -42.70 -31.28 3.34
CA PHE A 19 -41.45 -31.22 2.58
C PHE A 19 -40.25 -30.90 3.48
N LEU A 20 -40.45 -30.27 4.64
CA LEU A 20 -39.35 -29.86 5.52
C LEU A 20 -38.55 -31.06 6.02
N ASP A 21 -39.22 -32.17 6.35
CA ASP A 21 -38.55 -33.40 6.81
C ASP A 21 -37.71 -34.10 5.73
N ARG A 22 -37.86 -33.71 4.46
CA ARG A 22 -37.13 -34.29 3.32
C ARG A 22 -36.05 -33.38 2.77
N ILE A 23 -35.85 -32.20 3.37
CA ILE A 23 -34.90 -31.19 2.91
C ILE A 23 -33.74 -31.08 3.92
N TYR A 24 -32.52 -31.32 3.44
CA TYR A 24 -31.30 -31.00 4.18
C TYR A 24 -30.83 -29.59 3.83
N ILE A 25 -30.76 -28.73 4.84
CA ILE A 25 -30.30 -27.35 4.68
C ILE A 25 -28.79 -27.34 4.88
N VAL A 26 -28.06 -26.98 3.82
CA VAL A 26 -26.63 -26.69 3.92
C VAL A 26 -26.46 -25.18 3.78
N LYS A 27 -26.09 -24.53 4.89
CA LYS A 27 -25.74 -23.11 4.89
C LYS A 27 -24.31 -22.96 4.36
N VAL A 28 -24.13 -22.12 3.36
CA VAL A 28 -22.82 -21.84 2.76
C VAL A 28 -22.47 -20.38 3.03
N PRO A 29 -21.46 -20.09 3.87
CA PRO A 29 -21.04 -18.72 4.13
C PRO A 29 -20.28 -18.13 2.93
N TYR A 30 -20.19 -16.82 2.88
CA TYR A 30 -19.30 -16.12 1.97
C TYR A 30 -17.82 -16.41 2.28
N SER A 31 -16.94 -16.17 1.30
CA SER A 31 -15.50 -16.24 1.54
C SER A 31 -15.10 -15.21 2.60
N LEU A 32 -14.32 -15.67 3.57
CA LEU A 32 -13.71 -14.88 4.63
C LEU A 32 -12.20 -14.68 4.42
N ARG A 33 -11.66 -15.16 3.27
CA ARG A 33 -10.27 -15.00 2.89
C ARG A 33 -10.16 -14.03 1.73
N VAL A 34 -9.31 -13.02 1.88
CA VAL A 34 -9.10 -11.98 0.87
C VAL A 34 -8.50 -12.60 -0.39
N SER A 35 -7.50 -13.45 -0.24
CA SER A 35 -6.85 -14.19 -1.34
C SER A 35 -7.84 -15.03 -2.16
N GLU A 36 -8.79 -15.70 -1.52
CA GLU A 36 -9.82 -16.49 -2.23
C GLU A 36 -10.89 -15.61 -2.88
N GLU A 37 -11.28 -14.51 -2.23
CA GLU A 37 -12.24 -13.55 -2.81
C GLU A 37 -11.66 -12.84 -4.05
N ILE A 38 -10.35 -12.54 -4.06
CA ILE A 38 -9.65 -12.00 -5.25
C ILE A 38 -9.83 -12.93 -6.45
N LYS A 39 -9.65 -14.25 -6.27
CA LYS A 39 -9.78 -15.22 -7.37
C LYS A 39 -11.18 -15.22 -7.99
N ILE A 40 -12.21 -14.94 -7.18
CA ILE A 40 -13.58 -14.80 -7.68
C ILE A 40 -13.66 -13.59 -8.62
N TYR A 41 -13.10 -12.45 -8.22
CA TYR A 41 -13.14 -11.23 -9.03
C TYR A 41 -12.28 -11.35 -10.28
N GLU A 42 -11.09 -11.91 -10.19
CA GLU A 42 -10.23 -12.20 -11.35
C GLU A 42 -10.93 -13.08 -12.36
N LYS A 43 -11.60 -14.15 -11.91
CA LYS A 43 -12.39 -15.02 -12.77
C LYS A 43 -13.49 -14.23 -13.49
N LEU A 44 -14.25 -13.41 -12.76
CA LEU A 44 -15.35 -12.61 -13.32
C LEU A 44 -14.86 -11.60 -14.36
N VAL A 45 -13.79 -10.85 -14.04
CA VAL A 45 -13.20 -9.86 -14.96
C VAL A 45 -12.66 -10.55 -16.20
N ARG A 46 -11.91 -11.65 -16.06
CA ARG A 46 -11.34 -12.42 -17.18
C ARG A 46 -12.40 -12.97 -18.14
N THR A 47 -13.59 -13.32 -17.64
CA THR A 47 -14.68 -13.83 -18.48
C THR A 47 -15.60 -12.74 -19.04
N SER A 48 -15.29 -11.46 -18.80
CA SER A 48 -16.09 -10.31 -19.23
C SER A 48 -15.43 -9.56 -20.39
N SER A 49 -16.13 -8.56 -20.94
CA SER A 49 -15.56 -7.62 -21.91
C SER A 49 -14.42 -6.76 -21.33
N LEU A 50 -14.22 -6.77 -20.02
CA LEU A 50 -13.18 -6.02 -19.31
C LEU A 50 -11.86 -6.79 -19.17
N ALA A 51 -11.76 -8.00 -19.74
CA ALA A 51 -10.58 -8.86 -19.55
C ALA A 51 -9.24 -8.22 -19.98
N GLN A 52 -9.27 -7.31 -20.95
CA GLN A 52 -8.09 -6.58 -21.46
C GLN A 52 -8.00 -5.15 -20.92
N ALA A 53 -8.98 -4.70 -20.13
CA ALA A 53 -8.99 -3.36 -19.58
C ALA A 53 -7.92 -3.22 -18.48
N PRO A 54 -7.12 -2.14 -18.47
CA PRO A 54 -6.12 -1.93 -17.43
C PRO A 54 -6.74 -1.92 -16.03
N CYS A 55 -6.15 -2.69 -15.12
CA CYS A 55 -6.58 -2.77 -13.73
C CYS A 55 -5.36 -2.49 -12.86
N ALA A 56 -5.34 -1.31 -12.24
CA ALA A 56 -4.22 -0.89 -11.42
C ALA A 56 -3.98 -1.87 -10.26
N PRO A 57 -2.72 -2.18 -9.93
CA PRO A 57 -2.37 -3.02 -8.80
C PRO A 57 -3.09 -2.62 -7.51
N GLY A 58 -3.58 -3.63 -6.78
CA GLY A 58 -4.29 -3.44 -5.52
C GLY A 58 -5.80 -3.19 -5.67
N THR A 59 -6.34 -2.94 -6.87
CA THR A 59 -7.78 -2.64 -7.03
C THR A 59 -8.67 -3.82 -6.61
N LEU A 60 -8.45 -5.01 -7.16
CA LEU A 60 -9.26 -6.19 -6.80
C LEU A 60 -9.02 -6.62 -5.36
N ARG A 61 -7.78 -6.47 -4.86
CA ARG A 61 -7.43 -6.73 -3.46
C ARG A 61 -8.21 -5.81 -2.51
N MET A 62 -8.29 -4.52 -2.79
CA MET A 62 -9.04 -3.57 -1.96
C MET A 62 -10.54 -3.89 -1.95
N MET A 63 -11.13 -4.24 -3.10
CA MET A 63 -12.53 -4.68 -3.16
C MET A 63 -12.76 -5.96 -2.33
N ALA A 64 -11.80 -6.89 -2.38
CA ALA A 64 -11.87 -8.15 -1.63
C ALA A 64 -11.75 -7.89 -0.12
N GLN A 65 -10.83 -7.02 0.29
CA GLN A 65 -10.69 -6.58 1.68
C GLN A 65 -11.98 -5.93 2.18
N PHE A 66 -12.55 -4.98 1.43
CA PHE A 66 -13.84 -4.38 1.78
C PHE A 66 -14.91 -5.46 1.98
N SER A 67 -15.05 -6.38 1.02
CA SER A 67 -16.08 -7.40 1.08
C SER A 67 -15.91 -8.33 2.27
N VAL A 68 -14.70 -8.80 2.55
CA VAL A 68 -14.39 -9.65 3.70
C VAL A 68 -14.63 -8.90 5.02
N LEU A 69 -14.19 -7.65 5.15
CA LEU A 69 -14.46 -6.83 6.34
C LEU A 69 -15.96 -6.73 6.65
N THR A 70 -16.81 -6.59 5.63
CA THR A 70 -18.27 -6.54 5.85
C THR A 70 -18.89 -7.88 6.31
N ARG A 71 -18.17 -9.00 6.13
CA ARG A 71 -18.64 -10.36 6.42
C ARG A 71 -18.13 -10.91 7.75
N LEU A 72 -17.04 -10.32 8.26
CA LEU A 72 -16.44 -10.69 9.53
C LEU A 72 -17.25 -10.09 10.69
N LYS A 73 -17.39 -10.87 11.76
CA LYS A 73 -17.91 -10.36 13.04
C LYS A 73 -16.82 -9.60 13.78
N GLU A 74 -17.20 -8.51 14.45
CA GLU A 74 -16.27 -7.70 15.25
C GLU A 74 -15.63 -8.53 16.36
N PRO A 75 -14.29 -8.56 16.47
CA PRO A 75 -13.61 -9.13 17.62
C PRO A 75 -13.64 -8.19 18.83
N GLU A 76 -13.69 -8.73 20.05
CA GLU A 76 -13.78 -7.91 21.27
C GLU A 76 -12.48 -7.18 21.62
N ASN A 77 -11.33 -7.86 21.49
CA ASN A 77 -10.04 -7.38 22.01
C ASN A 77 -8.94 -7.35 20.95
N SER A 78 -9.31 -7.12 19.69
CA SER A 78 -8.39 -7.11 18.55
C SER A 78 -8.91 -6.21 17.44
N SER A 79 -8.09 -5.87 16.45
CA SER A 79 -8.57 -5.16 15.26
C SER A 79 -9.29 -6.12 14.31
N ILE A 80 -10.42 -5.68 13.73
CA ILE A 80 -11.10 -6.37 12.64
C ILE A 80 -10.17 -6.64 11.45
N PHE A 81 -9.23 -5.72 11.20
CA PHE A 81 -8.26 -5.86 10.11
C PHE A 81 -7.24 -6.97 10.41
N SER A 82 -6.75 -7.04 11.66
CA SER A 82 -5.87 -8.13 12.11
C SER A 82 -6.57 -9.48 12.00
N LYS A 83 -7.85 -9.54 12.37
CA LYS A 83 -8.68 -10.74 12.16
C LYS A 83 -8.75 -11.13 10.68
N MET A 84 -9.01 -10.18 9.78
CA MET A 84 -9.02 -10.44 8.33
C MET A 84 -7.70 -11.01 7.82
N GLN A 85 -6.56 -10.45 8.23
CA GLN A 85 -5.23 -10.93 7.87
C GLN A 85 -4.97 -12.35 8.37
N VAL A 86 -5.35 -12.66 9.61
CA VAL A 86 -5.22 -14.02 10.18
C VAL A 86 -6.09 -15.02 9.43
N TYR A 87 -7.30 -14.64 9.00
CA TYR A 87 -8.13 -15.52 8.16
C TYR A 87 -7.47 -15.82 6.81
N ASP A 88 -6.78 -14.84 6.25
CA ASP A 88 -6.00 -14.97 5.00
C ASP A 88 -4.68 -15.74 5.18
N GLY A 89 -4.34 -16.13 6.41
CA GLY A 89 -3.17 -16.97 6.73
C GLY A 89 -1.94 -16.21 7.19
N GLU A 90 -2.04 -14.90 7.43
CA GLU A 90 -0.93 -14.09 7.93
C GLU A 90 -0.65 -14.35 9.42
N SER A 91 0.63 -14.40 9.79
CA SER A 91 1.07 -14.49 11.19
C SER A 91 1.41 -13.11 11.73
N LEU A 92 0.59 -12.60 12.64
CA LEU A 92 0.73 -11.24 13.19
C LEU A 92 1.46 -11.17 14.55
N LYS A 93 2.14 -12.25 14.96
CA LYS A 93 2.79 -12.32 16.30
C LYS A 93 3.76 -11.17 16.57
N ASP A 94 4.48 -10.73 15.55
CA ASP A 94 5.51 -9.69 15.67
C ASP A 94 4.99 -8.28 15.34
N THR A 95 3.80 -8.16 14.77
CA THR A 95 3.23 -6.90 14.26
C THR A 95 2.02 -6.41 15.05
N ASP A 96 1.21 -7.32 15.58
CA ASP A 96 0.07 -7.01 16.44
C ASP A 96 -0.04 -8.02 17.59
N PRO A 97 0.44 -7.67 18.81
CA PRO A 97 0.37 -8.56 19.97
C PRO A 97 -1.06 -8.81 20.46
N LYS A 98 -2.06 -8.02 20.00
CA LYS A 98 -3.48 -8.23 20.30
C LYS A 98 -4.16 -9.15 19.28
N ALA A 99 -3.48 -9.57 18.21
CA ALA A 99 -4.03 -10.54 17.27
C ALA A 99 -4.22 -11.91 17.94
N LYS A 100 -5.33 -12.57 17.61
CA LYS A 100 -5.66 -13.92 18.11
C LYS A 100 -5.36 -14.97 17.05
N SER A 101 -5.28 -16.23 17.47
CA SER A 101 -5.17 -17.34 16.52
C SER A 101 -6.45 -17.49 15.69
N LEU A 102 -6.33 -18.17 14.54
CA LEU A 102 -7.48 -18.44 13.67
C LEU A 102 -8.58 -19.24 14.40
N GLN A 103 -8.21 -20.18 15.27
CA GLN A 103 -9.16 -21.00 16.00
C GLN A 103 -9.95 -20.14 17.00
N GLU A 104 -9.26 -19.31 17.80
CA GLU A 104 -9.91 -18.40 18.75
C GLU A 104 -10.90 -17.48 18.04
N TYR A 105 -10.51 -16.85 16.91
CA TYR A 105 -11.44 -15.98 16.19
C TYR A 105 -12.69 -16.70 15.69
N ARG A 106 -12.57 -17.95 15.23
CA ARG A 106 -13.70 -18.78 14.80
C ARG A 106 -14.62 -19.13 15.96
N ASP A 107 -14.03 -19.50 17.10
CA ASP A 107 -14.78 -19.85 18.30
C ASP A 107 -15.59 -18.65 18.81
N TYR A 108 -14.99 -17.44 18.83
CA TYR A 108 -15.69 -16.21 19.21
C TYR A 108 -16.77 -15.79 18.20
N ALA A 109 -16.53 -15.94 16.91
CA ALA A 109 -17.49 -15.52 15.89
C ALA A 109 -18.71 -16.46 15.79
N GLY A 110 -18.52 -17.73 16.15
CA GLY A 110 -19.56 -18.75 16.11
C GLY A 110 -19.99 -19.13 14.69
N VAL A 111 -21.06 -19.92 14.61
CA VAL A 111 -21.46 -20.64 13.39
C VAL A 111 -22.00 -19.77 12.25
N ASP A 112 -22.48 -18.56 12.55
CA ASP A 112 -23.08 -17.65 11.55
C ASP A 112 -22.08 -16.65 10.95
N GLU A 113 -20.78 -16.79 11.22
CA GLU A 113 -19.77 -15.93 10.60
C GLU A 113 -19.73 -16.08 9.07
N GLY A 114 -19.67 -14.96 8.35
CA GLY A 114 -19.69 -14.96 6.89
C GLY A 114 -21.06 -15.23 6.28
N MET A 115 -22.13 -15.34 7.07
CA MET A 115 -23.50 -15.48 6.55
C MET A 115 -24.14 -14.14 6.13
N SER A 116 -23.53 -13.01 6.52
CA SER A 116 -23.97 -11.64 6.20
C SER A 116 -22.83 -10.83 5.59
N GLY A 117 -23.12 -9.59 5.17
CA GLY A 117 -22.18 -8.69 4.50
C GLY A 117 -22.46 -8.55 3.02
N VAL A 118 -21.57 -7.86 2.30
CA VAL A 118 -21.78 -7.57 0.89
C VAL A 118 -21.61 -8.82 0.03
N SER A 119 -22.56 -9.01 -0.89
CA SER A 119 -22.58 -10.15 -1.80
C SER A 119 -21.55 -9.99 -2.93
N THR A 120 -21.18 -11.10 -3.56
CA THR A 120 -20.36 -11.10 -4.78
C THR A 120 -21.02 -10.28 -5.91
N ARG A 121 -22.35 -10.25 -5.99
CA ARG A 121 -23.08 -9.43 -6.97
C ARG A 121 -22.91 -7.94 -6.70
N PHE A 122 -22.94 -7.52 -5.44
CA PHE A 122 -22.64 -6.15 -5.05
C PHE A 122 -21.21 -5.78 -5.49
N ALA A 123 -20.22 -6.59 -5.10
CA ALA A 123 -18.83 -6.39 -5.48
C ALA A 123 -18.63 -6.28 -7.00
N PHE A 124 -19.28 -7.15 -7.78
CA PHE A 124 -19.19 -7.11 -9.24
C PHE A 124 -19.81 -5.85 -9.85
N LYS A 125 -20.93 -5.35 -9.32
CA LYS A 125 -21.51 -4.07 -9.74
C LYS A 125 -20.55 -2.90 -9.48
N ILE A 126 -19.90 -2.90 -8.32
CA ILE A 126 -18.89 -1.90 -7.96
C ILE A 126 -17.73 -1.97 -8.96
N ILE A 127 -17.10 -3.14 -9.13
CA ILE A 127 -15.97 -3.33 -10.05
C ILE A 127 -16.35 -2.84 -11.45
N SER A 128 -17.52 -3.25 -11.97
CA SER A 128 -18.00 -2.82 -13.29
C SER A 128 -18.13 -1.30 -13.40
N ARG A 129 -18.65 -0.64 -12.38
CA ARG A 129 -18.76 0.83 -12.36
C ARG A 129 -17.41 1.52 -12.26
N VAL A 130 -16.45 0.94 -11.54
CA VAL A 130 -15.10 1.47 -11.43
C VAL A 130 -14.40 1.44 -12.78
N PHE A 131 -14.49 0.33 -13.52
CA PHE A 131 -13.95 0.23 -14.89
C PHE A 131 -14.58 1.25 -15.86
N ASN A 132 -15.85 1.63 -15.64
CA ASN A 132 -16.58 2.58 -16.48
C ASN A 132 -16.69 3.98 -15.83
N PHE A 133 -15.87 4.26 -14.83
CA PHE A 133 -15.97 5.52 -14.07
C PHE A 133 -15.53 6.72 -14.91
N ASP A 134 -14.46 6.54 -15.68
CA ASP A 134 -13.88 7.57 -16.51
C ASP A 134 -14.41 7.45 -17.95
N SER A 135 -14.88 8.55 -18.53
CA SER A 135 -15.40 8.56 -19.89
C SER A 135 -14.32 8.47 -20.97
N SER A 136 -13.05 8.70 -20.62
CA SER A 136 -11.92 8.71 -21.54
C SER A 136 -11.05 7.45 -21.50
N GLU A 137 -11.14 6.63 -20.44
CA GLU A 137 -10.45 5.34 -20.36
C GLU A 137 -11.31 4.28 -19.66
N ILE A 138 -11.35 3.07 -20.20
CA ILE A 138 -11.96 1.91 -19.52
C ILE A 138 -10.86 1.27 -18.67
N ALA A 139 -10.78 1.65 -17.41
CA ALA A 139 -9.74 1.18 -16.51
C ALA A 139 -10.20 1.25 -15.05
N ALA A 140 -9.65 0.38 -14.20
CA ALA A 140 -9.98 0.35 -12.77
C ALA A 140 -8.77 0.76 -11.92
N ASN A 141 -9.02 1.56 -10.88
CA ASN A 141 -8.00 1.93 -9.91
C ASN A 141 -8.59 2.05 -8.48
N PRO A 142 -7.75 1.98 -7.44
CA PRO A 142 -8.23 1.97 -6.05
C PRO A 142 -8.86 3.28 -5.59
N VAL A 143 -8.46 4.43 -6.15
CA VAL A 143 -9.04 5.74 -5.79
C VAL A 143 -10.47 5.85 -6.30
N HIS A 144 -10.72 5.51 -7.56
CA HIS A 144 -12.07 5.42 -8.12
C HIS A 144 -12.89 4.35 -7.39
N LEU A 145 -12.28 3.22 -7.01
CA LEU A 145 -12.95 2.18 -6.24
C LEU A 145 -13.48 2.69 -4.90
N MET A 146 -12.66 3.38 -4.11
CA MET A 146 -13.09 3.96 -2.84
C MET A 146 -14.25 4.94 -3.05
N TYR A 147 -14.13 5.85 -4.02
CA TYR A 147 -15.19 6.81 -4.33
C TYR A 147 -16.51 6.14 -4.76
N VAL A 148 -16.44 5.14 -5.66
CA VAL A 148 -17.63 4.41 -6.12
C VAL A 148 -18.27 3.60 -4.99
N LEU A 149 -17.46 3.04 -4.08
CA LEU A 149 -17.96 2.34 -2.90
C LEU A 149 -18.72 3.29 -1.98
N GLU A 150 -18.13 4.45 -1.62
CA GLU A 150 -18.79 5.46 -0.78
C GLU A 150 -20.14 5.88 -1.37
N GLN A 151 -20.16 6.23 -2.66
CA GLN A 151 -21.38 6.61 -3.37
C GLN A 151 -22.43 5.49 -3.42
N GLN A 152 -22.00 4.22 -3.56
CA GLN A 152 -22.95 3.11 -3.59
C GLN A 152 -23.50 2.77 -2.21
N ILE A 153 -22.69 2.90 -1.16
CA ILE A 153 -23.13 2.67 0.22
C ILE A 153 -24.25 3.64 0.60
N GLU A 154 -24.07 4.94 0.28
CA GLU A 154 -25.10 5.97 0.51
C GLU A 154 -26.41 5.68 -0.26
N ARG A 155 -26.31 5.07 -1.45
CA ARG A 155 -27.48 4.75 -2.29
C ARG A 155 -28.22 3.49 -1.88
N GLU A 156 -27.56 2.53 -1.24
CA GLU A 156 -28.18 1.28 -0.80
C GLU A 156 -29.08 1.46 0.43
N GLN A 157 -29.07 2.64 1.07
CA GLN A 157 -29.88 2.96 2.24
C GLN A 157 -29.73 1.91 3.35
N PHE A 158 -28.48 1.58 3.69
CA PHE A 158 -28.20 0.69 4.81
C PHE A 158 -28.72 1.28 6.13
N PRO A 159 -28.93 0.46 7.17
CA PRO A 159 -29.10 0.98 8.52
C PRO A 159 -27.95 1.92 8.87
N ALA A 160 -28.25 3.05 9.53
CA ALA A 160 -27.27 4.13 9.78
C ALA A 160 -25.95 3.63 10.41
N GLU A 161 -26.04 2.67 11.34
CA GLU A 161 -24.86 2.06 11.97
C GLU A 161 -24.01 1.25 10.97
N THR A 162 -24.65 0.50 10.07
CA THR A 162 -23.97 -0.29 9.03
C THR A 162 -23.33 0.62 7.98
N GLU A 163 -24.04 1.68 7.58
CA GLU A 163 -23.53 2.68 6.66
C GLU A 163 -22.26 3.34 7.22
N GLN A 164 -22.33 3.88 8.45
CA GLN A 164 -21.18 4.50 9.12
C GLN A 164 -20.01 3.53 9.24
N LYS A 165 -20.28 2.29 9.61
CA LYS A 165 -19.27 1.23 9.73
C LYS A 165 -18.58 0.92 8.39
N TYR A 166 -19.33 0.80 7.30
CA TYR A 166 -18.75 0.54 5.99
C TYR A 166 -17.94 1.73 5.47
N LEU A 167 -18.40 2.96 5.71
CA LEU A 167 -17.64 4.17 5.40
C LEU A 167 -16.35 4.26 6.22
N ALA A 168 -16.38 3.88 7.50
CA ALA A 168 -15.19 3.81 8.35
C ALA A 168 -14.17 2.78 7.81
N TYR A 169 -14.62 1.61 7.35
CA TYR A 169 -13.71 0.65 6.69
C TYR A 169 -13.00 1.26 5.48
N ILE A 170 -13.69 2.03 4.66
CA ILE A 170 -13.09 2.68 3.49
C ILE A 170 -12.05 3.72 3.94
N LYS A 171 -12.44 4.64 4.82
CA LYS A 171 -11.62 5.81 5.18
C LYS A 171 -10.47 5.47 6.13
N GLU A 172 -10.73 4.66 7.15
CA GLU A 172 -9.77 4.42 8.23
C GLU A 172 -8.90 3.19 7.98
N GLN A 173 -9.41 2.18 7.27
CA GLN A 173 -8.67 0.93 7.03
C GLN A 173 -8.09 0.90 5.63
N LEU A 174 -8.93 1.03 4.59
CA LEU A 174 -8.50 0.84 3.21
C LEU A 174 -7.68 2.02 2.69
N ALA A 175 -8.16 3.25 2.88
CA ALA A 175 -7.48 4.45 2.39
C ALA A 175 -6.12 4.66 3.07
N ALA A 176 -6.05 4.53 4.40
CA ALA A 176 -4.81 4.68 5.16
C ALA A 176 -3.74 3.68 4.70
N ARG A 177 -4.09 2.39 4.60
CA ARG A 177 -3.16 1.34 4.16
C ARG A 177 -2.81 1.45 2.68
N TYR A 178 -3.74 1.90 1.86
CA TYR A 178 -3.44 2.17 0.46
C TYR A 178 -2.49 3.35 0.29
N ALA A 179 -2.60 4.39 1.12
CA ALA A 179 -1.65 5.50 1.13
C ALA A 179 -0.22 5.04 1.44
N GLU A 180 -0.05 4.13 2.39
CA GLU A 180 1.25 3.51 2.66
C GLU A 180 1.76 2.69 1.46
N PHE A 181 0.89 1.86 0.87
CA PHE A 181 1.23 1.03 -0.29
C PHE A 181 1.64 1.88 -1.50
N ILE A 182 0.80 2.83 -1.92
CA ILE A 182 1.08 3.65 -3.10
C ILE A 182 2.25 4.60 -2.85
N GLY A 183 2.44 5.05 -1.61
CA GLY A 183 3.60 5.84 -1.22
C GLY A 183 4.90 5.08 -1.48
N LYS A 184 4.98 3.82 -1.03
CA LYS A 184 6.12 2.93 -1.32
C LYS A 184 6.32 2.72 -2.82
N GLU A 185 5.24 2.48 -3.56
CA GLU A 185 5.32 2.25 -5.00
C GLU A 185 5.85 3.46 -5.78
N ILE A 186 5.33 4.66 -5.48
CA ILE A 186 5.78 5.94 -6.05
C ILE A 186 7.25 6.16 -5.71
N GLN A 187 7.61 5.95 -4.45
CA GLN A 187 8.96 6.13 -3.94
C GLN A 187 9.96 5.17 -4.59
N THR A 188 9.61 3.89 -4.75
CA THR A 188 10.46 2.91 -5.44
C THR A 188 10.63 3.26 -6.92
N ALA A 189 9.55 3.62 -7.62
CA ALA A 189 9.63 4.03 -9.02
C ALA A 189 10.45 5.31 -9.21
N TYR A 190 10.39 6.22 -8.23
CA TYR A 190 11.25 7.39 -8.17
C TYR A 190 12.72 6.99 -7.98
N LEU A 191 13.06 6.14 -7.02
CA LEU A 191 14.45 5.70 -6.81
C LEU A 191 15.06 5.03 -8.04
N GLU A 192 14.29 4.18 -8.71
CA GLU A 192 14.72 3.45 -9.91
C GLU A 192 14.98 4.37 -11.11
N SER A 193 14.34 5.54 -11.16
CA SER A 193 14.59 6.57 -12.17
C SER A 193 15.71 7.54 -11.78
N TYR A 194 16.20 7.48 -10.54
CA TYR A 194 17.15 8.42 -9.95
C TYR A 194 18.35 7.72 -9.28
N SER A 195 19.00 6.80 -9.99
CA SER A 195 20.21 6.13 -9.49
C SER A 195 21.31 7.12 -9.07
N GLU A 196 21.47 8.22 -9.81
CA GLU A 196 22.42 9.30 -9.50
C GLU A 196 22.09 10.02 -8.19
N TYR A 197 20.81 10.21 -7.87
CA TYR A 197 20.42 10.89 -6.63
C TYR A 197 20.78 10.05 -5.40
N GLY A 198 20.51 8.74 -5.44
CA GLY A 198 20.94 7.80 -4.42
C GLY A 198 22.45 7.76 -4.27
N GLN A 199 23.16 7.79 -5.40
CA GLN A 199 24.62 7.84 -5.43
C GLN A 199 25.16 9.14 -4.81
N ASN A 200 24.56 10.29 -5.10
CA ASN A 200 25.00 11.57 -4.54
C ASN A 200 24.84 11.62 -3.01
N ILE A 201 23.72 11.10 -2.47
CA ILE A 201 23.54 11.00 -1.00
C ILE A 201 24.58 10.04 -0.42
N PHE A 202 24.83 8.91 -1.06
CA PHE A 202 25.82 7.92 -0.64
C PHE A 202 27.23 8.52 -0.60
N ASP A 203 27.67 9.13 -1.69
CA ASP A 203 29.02 9.68 -1.85
C ASP A 203 29.27 10.81 -0.83
N ARG A 204 28.27 11.68 -0.63
CA ARG A 204 28.32 12.74 0.38
C ARG A 204 28.35 12.19 1.80
N TYR A 205 27.51 11.19 2.10
CA TYR A 205 27.48 10.54 3.42
C TYR A 205 28.83 9.91 3.76
N VAL A 206 29.43 9.17 2.81
CA VAL A 206 30.75 8.53 3.01
C VAL A 206 31.83 9.58 3.26
N THR A 207 31.85 10.65 2.46
CA THR A 207 32.81 11.75 2.63
C THR A 207 32.65 12.39 4.00
N TYR A 208 31.43 12.79 4.39
CA TYR A 208 31.20 13.45 5.67
C TYR A 208 31.52 12.53 6.85
N ALA A 209 31.19 11.24 6.76
CA ALA A 209 31.52 10.25 7.78
C ALA A 209 33.03 10.07 7.92
N ASP A 210 33.79 10.05 6.82
CA ASP A 210 35.25 9.93 6.84
C ASP A 210 35.91 11.14 7.52
N TYR A 211 35.56 12.36 7.14
CA TYR A 211 36.06 13.59 7.79
C TYR A 211 35.66 13.66 9.27
N TRP A 212 34.44 13.23 9.61
CA TRP A 212 33.98 13.19 11.00
C TRP A 212 34.74 12.16 11.86
N ILE A 213 35.11 11.00 11.28
CA ILE A 213 35.94 9.98 11.96
C ILE A 213 37.38 10.49 12.14
N GLN A 214 37.92 11.15 11.13
CA GLN A 214 39.29 11.69 11.13
C GLN A 214 39.46 12.97 11.96
N ASP A 215 38.36 13.53 12.47
CA ASP A 215 38.36 14.81 13.23
C ASP A 215 38.93 15.96 12.39
N GLN A 216 38.62 15.98 11.09
CA GLN A 216 39.06 17.01 10.14
C GLN A 216 37.88 17.87 9.69
N GLU A 217 38.18 19.13 9.36
CA GLU A 217 37.22 20.02 8.73
C GLU A 217 37.04 19.62 7.26
N TYR A 218 35.79 19.57 6.81
CA TYR A 218 35.48 19.38 5.40
C TYR A 218 35.19 20.73 4.77
N ARG A 219 35.83 21.01 3.62
CA ARG A 219 35.52 22.19 2.82
C ARG A 219 34.80 21.77 1.55
N ASP A 220 33.56 22.22 1.41
CA ASP A 220 32.77 21.95 0.22
C ASP A 220 33.38 22.64 -1.00
N VAL A 221 33.55 21.87 -2.08
CA VAL A 221 34.22 22.32 -3.31
C VAL A 221 33.32 23.23 -4.16
N ASP A 222 32.01 23.08 -4.03
CA ASP A 222 31.03 23.81 -4.84
C ASP A 222 30.60 25.11 -4.16
N THR A 223 30.37 25.08 -2.84
CA THR A 223 29.91 26.24 -2.06
C THR A 223 31.03 26.97 -1.33
N GLY A 224 32.16 26.31 -1.10
CA GLY A 224 33.26 26.84 -0.28
C GLY A 224 32.99 26.84 1.24
N GLU A 225 31.84 26.32 1.66
CA GLU A 225 31.43 26.20 3.07
C GLU A 225 32.34 25.23 3.83
N VAL A 226 32.70 25.59 5.06
CA VAL A 226 33.54 24.77 5.93
C VAL A 226 32.69 24.14 7.01
N PHE A 227 32.68 22.82 7.06
CA PHE A 227 31.96 22.03 8.04
C PHE A 227 32.94 21.56 9.11
N ASP A 228 32.74 22.06 10.32
CA ASP A 228 33.39 21.52 11.51
C ASP A 228 32.77 20.17 11.90
N ARG A 229 33.37 19.50 12.88
CA ARG A 229 32.90 18.18 13.32
C ARG A 229 31.46 18.19 13.85
N VAL A 230 31.02 19.30 14.46
CA VAL A 230 29.65 19.45 14.98
C VAL A 230 28.66 19.55 13.83
N SER A 231 28.99 20.32 12.81
CA SER A 231 28.18 20.52 11.61
C SER A 231 28.11 19.25 10.76
N LEU A 232 29.24 18.55 10.59
CA LEU A 232 29.28 17.22 9.96
C LEU A 232 28.38 16.23 10.70
N ASN A 233 28.41 16.23 12.04
CA ASN A 233 27.52 15.38 12.83
C ASN A 233 26.05 15.70 12.57
N ALA A 234 25.70 16.99 12.51
CA ALA A 234 24.33 17.41 12.23
C ALA A 234 23.85 16.97 10.84
N GLU A 235 24.70 17.06 9.81
CA GLU A 235 24.36 16.59 8.45
C GLU A 235 24.22 15.06 8.39
N LEU A 236 25.11 14.31 9.03
CA LEU A 236 25.02 12.85 9.11
C LEU A 236 23.76 12.40 9.87
N GLU A 237 23.41 13.07 10.96
CA GLU A 237 22.21 12.78 11.75
C GLU A 237 20.92 12.99 10.94
N LYS A 238 20.87 13.94 10.00
CA LYS A 238 19.71 14.14 9.12
C LYS A 238 19.42 12.89 8.28
N ILE A 239 20.45 12.10 7.95
CA ILE A 239 20.35 10.86 7.16
C ILE A 239 20.09 9.65 8.07
N GLU A 240 20.74 9.60 9.24
CA GLU A 240 20.70 8.45 10.16
C GLU A 240 19.43 8.39 11.04
N LYS A 241 18.89 9.55 11.46
CA LYS A 241 17.71 9.62 12.35
C LYS A 241 16.46 8.98 11.76
N PRO A 242 16.07 9.24 10.49
CA PRO A 242 14.92 8.56 9.88
C PRO A 242 15.05 7.04 9.86
N ALA A 243 16.28 6.53 9.89
CA ALA A 243 16.55 5.11 9.88
C ALA A 243 16.57 4.43 11.25
N GLY A 244 16.60 5.22 12.34
CA GLY A 244 16.61 4.73 13.70
C GLY A 244 17.95 4.10 14.11
N ILE A 245 19.07 4.59 13.57
CA ILE A 245 20.40 4.06 13.89
C ILE A 245 20.73 4.31 15.36
N SER A 246 20.87 3.23 16.13
CA SER A 246 21.09 3.30 17.59
C SER A 246 22.53 3.65 17.97
N ASN A 247 23.51 3.28 17.13
CA ASN A 247 24.92 3.61 17.35
C ASN A 247 25.52 4.22 16.07
N PRO A 248 25.37 5.55 15.89
CA PRO A 248 25.86 6.26 14.71
C PRO A 248 27.37 6.14 14.50
N LYS A 249 28.16 6.12 15.59
CA LYS A 249 29.63 6.06 15.48
C LYS A 249 30.08 4.74 14.85
N ASP A 250 29.59 3.62 15.35
CA ASP A 250 29.97 2.31 14.80
C ASP A 250 29.45 2.13 13.38
N PHE A 251 28.23 2.60 13.12
CA PHE A 251 27.65 2.59 11.79
C PHE A 251 28.51 3.36 10.77
N ARG A 252 28.89 4.61 11.08
CA ARG A 252 29.76 5.45 10.23
C ARG A 252 31.10 4.75 9.94
N ASN A 253 31.74 4.19 10.96
CA ASN A 253 33.01 3.46 10.82
C ASN A 253 32.85 2.22 9.93
N GLU A 254 31.77 1.45 10.09
CA GLU A 254 31.48 0.28 9.26
C GLU A 254 31.33 0.66 7.78
N ILE A 255 30.55 1.72 7.49
CA ILE A 255 30.34 2.23 6.14
C ILE A 255 31.65 2.67 5.50
N VAL A 256 32.41 3.55 6.16
CA VAL A 256 33.64 4.10 5.59
C VAL A 256 34.64 2.98 5.31
N ASN A 257 34.80 2.03 6.22
CA ASN A 257 35.67 0.86 6.01
C ASN A 257 35.20 -0.06 4.88
N PHE A 258 33.89 -0.21 4.68
CA PHE A 258 33.36 -0.93 3.51
C PHE A 258 33.73 -0.21 2.21
N VAL A 259 33.50 1.10 2.13
CA VAL A 259 33.74 1.87 0.91
C VAL A 259 35.23 1.99 0.59
N LEU A 260 36.09 2.21 1.57
CA LEU A 260 37.54 2.23 1.38
C LEU A 260 38.06 0.90 0.82
N ARG A 261 37.55 -0.24 1.31
CA ARG A 261 37.88 -1.57 0.78
C ARG A 261 37.37 -1.75 -0.65
N ALA A 262 36.15 -1.30 -0.94
CA ALA A 262 35.59 -1.36 -2.29
C ALA A 262 36.38 -0.49 -3.29
N ARG A 263 36.77 0.73 -2.90
CA ARG A 263 37.62 1.63 -3.72
C ARG A 263 38.97 1.01 -4.03
N ALA A 264 39.60 0.35 -3.07
CA ALA A 264 40.89 -0.32 -3.26
C ALA A 264 40.81 -1.46 -4.29
N GLY A 265 39.64 -2.10 -4.44
CA GLY A 265 39.40 -3.14 -5.46
C GLY A 265 38.89 -2.62 -6.81
N ASN A 266 38.38 -1.38 -6.88
CA ASN A 266 37.69 -0.82 -8.05
C ASN A 266 38.35 0.45 -8.60
N ALA A 267 39.68 0.46 -8.74
CA ALA A 267 40.44 1.56 -9.35
C ALA A 267 40.14 2.95 -8.74
N GLY A 268 39.79 3.01 -7.45
CA GLY A 268 39.47 4.26 -6.74
C GLY A 268 38.02 4.74 -6.86
N SER A 269 37.16 4.06 -7.62
CA SER A 269 35.74 4.44 -7.74
C SER A 269 34.90 3.97 -6.55
N ASN A 270 33.95 4.80 -6.14
CA ASN A 270 32.93 4.39 -5.17
C ASN A 270 32.09 3.23 -5.71
N PRO A 271 31.69 2.28 -4.85
CA PRO A 271 30.73 1.28 -5.24
C PRO A 271 29.35 1.92 -5.44
N ALA A 272 28.49 1.26 -6.21
CA ALA A 272 27.10 1.68 -6.36
C ALA A 272 26.42 1.74 -4.98
N TRP A 273 25.60 2.76 -4.74
CA TRP A 273 24.92 2.96 -3.45
C TRP A 273 24.00 1.79 -3.04
N THR A 274 23.58 0.96 -4.00
CA THR A 274 22.79 -0.26 -3.79
C THR A 274 23.62 -1.46 -3.35
N SER A 275 24.96 -1.38 -3.39
CA SER A 275 25.86 -2.50 -3.07
C SER A 275 25.91 -2.86 -1.58
N TYR A 276 25.49 -1.94 -0.71
CA TYR A 276 25.51 -2.15 0.74
C TYR A 276 24.13 -1.96 1.37
N GLU A 277 23.51 -3.07 1.74
CA GLU A 277 22.11 -3.13 2.18
C GLU A 277 21.79 -2.20 3.36
N LYS A 278 22.70 -2.09 4.34
CA LYS A 278 22.43 -1.24 5.51
C LYS A 278 22.37 0.24 5.13
N LEU A 279 23.33 0.74 4.34
CA LEU A 279 23.33 2.15 3.92
C LEU A 279 22.23 2.43 2.89
N ARG A 280 21.96 1.48 1.99
CA ARG A 280 20.80 1.54 1.09
C ARG A 280 19.52 1.79 1.87
N THR A 281 19.25 0.97 2.89
CA THR A 281 18.05 1.12 3.74
C THR A 281 17.98 2.49 4.41
N VAL A 282 19.11 3.03 4.87
CA VAL A 282 19.17 4.37 5.49
C VAL A 282 18.85 5.47 4.48
N ILE A 283 19.48 5.41 3.29
CA ILE A 283 19.25 6.38 2.21
C ILE A 283 17.80 6.32 1.74
N GLU A 284 17.25 5.12 1.53
CA GLU A 284 15.84 4.92 1.20
C GLU A 284 14.93 5.58 2.24
N LYS A 285 15.13 5.28 3.54
CA LYS A 285 14.33 5.91 4.62
C LYS A 285 14.48 7.43 4.69
N LYS A 286 15.68 7.97 4.43
CA LYS A 286 15.89 9.42 4.34
C LYS A 286 15.08 10.02 3.20
N MET A 287 15.18 9.47 1.99
CA MET A 287 14.42 9.95 0.84
C MET A 287 12.91 9.83 1.05
N PHE A 288 12.44 8.76 1.72
CA PHE A 288 11.02 8.56 2.02
C PHE A 288 10.47 9.54 3.07
N SER A 289 11.33 10.07 3.93
CA SER A 289 10.96 11.06 4.93
C SER A 289 10.73 12.46 4.33
N ASN A 290 11.36 12.80 3.20
CA ASN A 290 11.30 14.14 2.62
C ASN A 290 10.47 14.18 1.32
N THR A 291 9.14 14.26 1.46
CA THR A 291 8.20 14.30 0.30
C THR A 291 8.43 15.52 -0.60
N GLU A 292 9.00 16.61 -0.07
CA GLU A 292 9.29 17.82 -0.85
C GLU A 292 10.29 17.56 -1.97
N GLU A 293 11.22 16.63 -1.79
CA GLU A 293 12.20 16.23 -2.80
C GLU A 293 11.55 15.43 -3.94
N LEU A 294 10.40 14.78 -3.69
CA LEU A 294 9.65 14.05 -4.72
C LEU A 294 8.78 14.99 -5.57
N LEU A 295 8.39 16.16 -5.05
CA LEU A 295 7.41 17.07 -5.68
C LEU A 295 7.77 17.49 -7.11
N PRO A 296 9.01 17.88 -7.45
CA PRO A 296 9.32 18.32 -8.82
C PRO A 296 9.01 17.26 -9.88
N VAL A 297 9.04 15.99 -9.47
CA VAL A 297 9.02 14.83 -10.36
C VAL A 297 7.64 14.19 -10.40
N ILE A 298 6.94 14.16 -9.27
CA ILE A 298 5.56 13.65 -9.23
C ILE A 298 4.53 14.76 -9.51
N SER A 299 4.94 16.03 -9.52
CA SER A 299 4.07 17.13 -9.95
C SER A 299 3.98 17.20 -11.47
N PHE A 300 2.76 17.25 -11.98
CA PHE A 300 2.47 17.35 -13.41
C PHE A 300 2.47 18.82 -13.87
N ASN A 301 3.44 19.61 -13.41
CA ASN A 301 3.57 21.03 -13.76
C ASN A 301 4.23 21.20 -15.13
N THR A 302 3.75 22.16 -15.92
CA THR A 302 4.19 22.39 -17.31
C THR A 302 5.45 23.25 -17.44
N LYS A 303 5.94 23.84 -16.34
CA LYS A 303 7.16 24.68 -16.29
C LYS A 303 8.30 23.95 -15.58
N SER A 304 8.84 22.93 -16.23
CA SER A 304 9.99 22.15 -15.75
C SER A 304 11.12 22.19 -16.79
N SER A 305 12.36 22.03 -16.32
CA SER A 305 13.53 21.91 -17.19
C SER A 305 13.44 20.64 -18.07
N ALA A 306 14.19 20.59 -19.17
CA ALA A 306 14.22 19.41 -20.04
C ALA A 306 14.65 18.13 -19.29
N ASP A 307 15.59 18.26 -18.34
CA ASP A 307 16.05 17.16 -17.51
C ASP A 307 14.96 16.67 -16.55
N GLU A 308 14.23 17.58 -15.90
CA GLU A 308 13.09 17.24 -15.04
C GLU A 308 11.97 16.56 -15.82
N GLN A 309 11.68 17.02 -17.05
CA GLN A 309 10.69 16.37 -17.91
C GLN A 309 11.08 14.95 -18.29
N LYS A 310 12.35 14.74 -18.66
CA LYS A 310 12.85 13.40 -18.96
C LYS A 310 12.70 12.47 -17.76
N LYS A 311 13.10 12.94 -16.58
CA LYS A 311 13.00 12.15 -15.36
C LYS A 311 11.55 11.86 -14.95
N HIS A 312 10.64 12.81 -15.16
CA HIS A 312 9.20 12.59 -14.98
C HIS A 312 8.69 11.49 -15.92
N GLN A 313 9.10 11.51 -17.19
CA GLN A 313 8.72 10.48 -18.16
C GLN A 313 9.25 9.10 -17.76
N ASP A 314 10.49 9.01 -17.29
CA ASP A 314 11.09 7.77 -16.80
C ASP A 314 10.31 7.22 -15.58
N PHE A 315 9.94 8.10 -14.63
CA PHE A 315 9.08 7.74 -13.51
C PHE A 315 7.71 7.20 -13.96
N VAL A 316 7.04 7.89 -14.89
CA VAL A 316 5.75 7.45 -15.42
C VAL A 316 5.90 6.11 -16.13
N ALA A 317 6.96 5.91 -16.93
CA ALA A 317 7.21 4.65 -17.62
C ALA A 317 7.39 3.49 -16.64
N ARG A 318 8.13 3.68 -15.53
CA ARG A 318 8.28 2.67 -14.46
C ARG A 318 6.96 2.31 -13.80
N MET A 319 6.12 3.31 -13.52
CA MET A 319 4.79 3.04 -12.99
C MET A 319 3.92 2.31 -14.03
N VAL A 320 4.04 2.62 -15.33
CA VAL A 320 3.33 1.88 -16.38
C VAL A 320 3.80 0.43 -16.47
N GLU A 321 5.09 0.15 -16.31
CA GLU A 321 5.63 -1.22 -16.22
C GLU A 321 5.02 -2.02 -15.05
N LYS A 322 4.67 -1.33 -13.95
CA LYS A 322 3.98 -1.92 -12.79
C LYS A 322 2.47 -2.17 -13.02
N GLY A 323 1.91 -1.77 -14.17
CA GLY A 323 0.52 -2.04 -14.54
C GLY A 323 -0.45 -0.87 -14.36
N TYR A 324 0.07 0.36 -14.18
CA TYR A 324 -0.74 1.58 -14.14
C TYR A 324 -0.89 2.20 -15.53
N THR A 325 -1.95 2.96 -15.81
CA THR A 325 -2.01 3.85 -16.99
C THR A 325 -1.37 5.21 -16.66
N PRO A 326 -0.84 5.97 -17.64
CA PRO A 326 -0.29 7.31 -17.37
C PRO A 326 -1.28 8.25 -16.65
N LYS A 327 -2.58 8.11 -16.97
CA LYS A 327 -3.64 8.87 -16.31
C LYS A 327 -3.83 8.45 -14.85
N GLN A 328 -3.79 7.15 -14.58
CA GLN A 328 -3.84 6.63 -13.22
C GLN A 328 -2.62 7.08 -12.40
N VAL A 329 -1.42 7.10 -12.97
CA VAL A 329 -0.22 7.59 -12.28
C VAL A 329 -0.44 9.04 -11.80
N ARG A 330 -0.96 9.90 -12.68
CA ARG A 330 -1.30 11.28 -12.30
C ARG A 330 -2.31 11.34 -11.17
N LEU A 331 -3.43 10.64 -11.29
CA LEU A 331 -4.47 10.60 -10.28
C LEU A 331 -3.91 10.13 -8.92
N LEU A 332 -3.08 9.08 -8.93
CA LEU A 332 -2.52 8.48 -7.73
C LEU A 332 -1.51 9.40 -7.04
N CYS A 333 -0.64 10.07 -7.80
CA CYS A 333 0.27 11.08 -7.26
C CYS A 333 -0.49 12.25 -6.63
N GLU A 334 -1.50 12.80 -7.31
CA GLU A 334 -2.32 13.90 -6.79
C GLU A 334 -3.10 13.47 -5.52
N TRP A 335 -3.67 12.26 -5.53
CA TRP A 335 -4.38 11.70 -4.38
C TRP A 335 -3.44 11.48 -3.18
N TYR A 336 -2.28 10.86 -3.40
CA TYR A 336 -1.29 10.60 -2.36
C TYR A 336 -0.78 11.91 -1.70
N LEU A 337 -0.49 12.92 -2.51
CA LEU A 337 -0.10 14.24 -2.03
C LEU A 337 -1.18 14.91 -1.18
N ARG A 338 -2.47 14.73 -1.53
CA ARG A 338 -3.58 15.26 -0.74
C ARG A 338 -3.68 14.55 0.61
N VAL A 339 -3.62 13.21 0.63
CA VAL A 339 -3.71 12.41 1.86
C VAL A 339 -2.58 12.76 2.83
N ARG A 340 -1.34 12.90 2.34
CA ARG A 340 -0.20 13.32 3.18
C ARG A 340 -0.31 14.73 3.72
N LYS A 341 -0.96 15.67 3.02
CA LYS A 341 -1.18 17.04 3.54
C LYS A 341 -2.26 17.09 4.62
N SER A 342 -3.18 16.14 4.62
CA SER A 342 -4.27 16.04 5.60
C SER A 342 -3.96 15.16 6.80
N SER A 343 -2.86 14.40 6.75
CA SER A 343 -2.34 13.57 7.85
C SER A 343 -1.31 14.37 8.63
#